data_AF-A0A349DNM6-F1
#
_entry.id   AF-A0A349DNM6-F1
#
_cell.length_a   1.000
_cell.length_b   1.000
_cell.length_c   1.000
_cell.angle_alpha   90.00
_cell.angle_beta   90.00
_cell.angle_gamma   90.00
#
_symmetry.space_group_name_H-M   'P 1'
#
loop_
_entity.id
_entity.type
_entity.pdbx_description
1 polymer ?
#
loop_
_entity_poly.entity_id
_entity_poly.type
_entity_poly.pdbx_seq_one_letter_code
_entity_poly.pdbx_strand_id
1 'polypeptide(L)'
;MKIRTIAILIATLIIGMVLGSLGTGYFVRKKVKNISKRMRNPDHFKEFMMDRMNLSAEQQTAIEPIMDEHFKTRRALRKKHFQDLIENEQKFHKALEPHLEDEQMVFLKRKLERMKRRFWRKKRFKHRRRRRHHRED
;
A
#
# COMPACT_ATOMS: atom_id res chain seq x y z
N MET A 1 42.46 7.01 29.81
CA MET A 1 42.59 7.03 28.33
C MET A 1 41.69 6.02 27.62
N LYS A 2 41.50 4.79 28.13
CA LYS A 2 40.69 3.73 27.49
C LYS A 2 39.21 4.10 27.25
N ILE A 3 38.59 4.85 28.17
CA ILE A 3 37.16 5.24 28.06
C ILE A 3 36.91 6.15 26.84
N ARG A 4 37.84 7.07 26.53
CA ARG A 4 37.68 7.98 25.37
C ARG A 4 37.71 7.22 24.05
N THR A 5 38.60 6.22 23.93
CA THR A 5 38.68 5.36 22.76
C THR A 5 37.43 4.49 22.59
N ILE A 6 36.92 3.91 23.68
CA ILE A 6 35.68 3.13 23.66
C ILE A 6 34.48 4.02 23.27
N ALA A 7 34.39 5.24 23.80
CA ALA A 7 33.32 6.17 23.47
C ALA A 7 33.31 6.53 21.98
N ILE A 8 34.49 6.75 21.38
CA ILE A 8 34.61 7.04 19.94
C ILE A 8 34.18 5.83 19.09
N LEU A 9 34.57 4.61 19.48
CA LEU A 9 34.14 3.38 18.79
C LEU A 9 32.63 3.16 18.85
N ILE A 10 32.00 3.41 20.00
CA ILE A 10 30.55 3.30 20.15
C ILE A 10 29.86 4.37 19.30
N ALA A 11 30.37 5.60 19.30
CA ALA A 11 29.80 6.69 18.51
C ALA A 11 29.83 6.39 17.01
N THR A 12 30.95 5.89 16.48
CA THR A 12 31.05 5.53 15.06
C THR A 12 30.15 4.34 14.69
N LEU A 13 29.99 3.36 15.57
CA LEU A 13 29.06 2.25 15.38
C LEU A 13 27.60 2.72 15.30
N ILE A 14 27.19 3.61 16.21
CA ILE A 14 25.84 4.18 16.22
C ILE A 14 25.61 4.98 14.93
N ILE A 15 26.58 5.79 14.50
CA ILE A 15 26.49 6.54 13.24
C ILE A 15 26.32 5.59 12.06
N GLY A 16 27.12 4.52 11.97
CA GLY A 16 27.00 3.52 10.92
C GLY A 16 25.64 2.82 10.91
N MET A 17 25.10 2.48 12.08
CA MET A 17 23.78 1.85 12.22
C MET A 17 22.65 2.78 11.81
N VAL A 18 22.71 4.06 12.20
CA VAL A 18 21.72 5.07 11.81
C VAL A 18 21.77 5.30 10.29
N LEU A 19 22.96 5.47 9.70
CA LEU A 19 23.09 5.64 8.26
C LEU A 19 22.63 4.40 7.47
N GLY A 20 22.99 3.20 7.92
CA GLY A 20 22.57 1.94 7.28
C GLY A 20 21.05 1.71 7.35
N SER A 21 20.43 2.01 8.50
CA SER A 21 18.98 1.86 8.66
C SER A 21 18.19 2.90 7.86
N LEU A 22 18.65 4.15 7.81
CA LEU A 22 18.04 5.20 7.00
C LEU A 22 18.19 4.91 5.50
N GLY A 23 19.38 4.51 5.05
CA GLY A 23 19.65 4.16 3.64
C GLY A 23 18.74 3.02 3.16
N THR A 24 18.74 1.90 3.90
CA THR A 24 17.87 0.75 3.62
C THR A 24 16.39 1.15 3.67
N GLY A 25 15.99 1.89 4.71
CA GLY A 25 14.62 2.32 4.90
C GLY A 25 14.10 3.19 3.76
N TYR A 26 14.91 4.12 3.26
CA TYR A 26 14.57 4.96 2.11
C TYR A 26 14.47 4.15 0.82
N PHE A 27 15.48 3.31 0.54
CA PHE A 27 15.54 2.50 -0.67
C PHE A 27 14.37 1.50 -0.75
N VAL A 28 14.12 0.76 0.34
CA VAL A 28 13.03 -0.21 0.43
C VAL A 28 11.69 0.50 0.26
N ARG A 29 11.44 1.63 0.93
CA ARG A 29 10.19 2.39 0.76
C ARG A 29 9.98 2.82 -0.69
N LYS A 30 11.02 3.31 -1.38
CA LYS A 30 10.93 3.74 -2.78
C LYS A 30 10.62 2.55 -3.70
N LYS A 31 11.36 1.45 -3.56
CA LYS A 31 11.19 0.24 -4.39
C LYS A 31 9.84 -0.44 -4.16
N VAL A 32 9.45 -0.65 -2.90
CA VAL A 32 8.17 -1.27 -2.53
C VAL A 32 6.98 -0.42 -2.99
N LYS A 33 7.05 0.91 -2.87
CA LYS A 33 5.97 1.79 -3.33
C LYS A 33 5.78 1.70 -4.85
N ASN A 34 6.86 1.60 -5.61
CA ASN A 34 6.81 1.46 -7.06
C ASN A 34 6.26 0.10 -7.49
N ILE A 35 6.74 -0.99 -6.88
CA ILE A 35 6.21 -2.35 -7.14
C ILE A 35 4.72 -2.43 -6.78
N SER A 36 4.35 -1.90 -5.61
CA SER A 36 2.94 -1.88 -5.17
C SER A 36 2.03 -1.08 -6.11
N LYS A 37 2.52 0.03 -6.67
CA LYS A 37 1.78 0.80 -7.67
C LYS A 37 1.61 0.01 -8.98
N ARG A 38 2.70 -0.60 -9.48
CA ARG A 38 2.70 -1.41 -10.70
C ARG A 38 1.72 -2.58 -10.60
N MET A 39 1.76 -3.32 -9.49
CA MET A 39 0.87 -4.46 -9.23
C MET A 39 -0.60 -4.09 -8.91
N ARG A 40 -0.92 -2.80 -8.78
CA ARG A 40 -2.29 -2.32 -8.53
C ARG A 40 -3.00 -1.86 -9.79
N ASN A 41 -2.27 -1.47 -10.83
CA ASN A 41 -2.86 -1.14 -12.13
C ASN A 41 -2.92 -2.42 -12.99
N PRO A 42 -4.10 -2.84 -13.48
CA PRO A 42 -4.19 -4.01 -14.37
C PRO A 42 -3.24 -3.89 -15.57
N ASP A 43 -3.23 -2.75 -16.25
CA ASP A 43 -2.45 -2.54 -17.48
C ASP A 43 -0.95 -2.74 -17.22
N HIS A 44 -0.41 -2.09 -16.18
CA HIS A 44 1.01 -2.22 -15.85
C HIS A 44 1.42 -3.60 -15.35
N PHE A 45 0.50 -4.39 -14.81
CA PHE A 45 0.81 -5.76 -14.42
C PHE A 45 0.72 -6.70 -15.62
N LYS A 46 -0.23 -6.49 -16.53
CA LYS A 46 -0.29 -7.19 -17.81
C LYS A 46 1.02 -6.99 -18.56
N GLU A 47 1.39 -5.74 -18.82
CA GLU A 47 2.64 -5.34 -19.45
C GLU A 47 3.85 -5.99 -18.74
N PHE A 48 3.96 -5.82 -17.42
CA PHE A 48 5.04 -6.44 -16.65
C PHE A 48 5.13 -7.96 -16.78
N MET A 49 3.99 -8.66 -16.81
CA MET A 49 3.96 -10.11 -16.93
C MET A 49 4.25 -10.58 -18.35
N MET A 50 3.71 -9.89 -19.36
CA MET A 50 3.98 -10.16 -20.77
C MET A 50 5.47 -9.99 -21.07
N ASP A 51 6.06 -8.87 -20.63
CA ASP A 51 7.50 -8.61 -20.76
C ASP A 51 8.34 -9.65 -20.04
N ARG A 52 7.93 -10.04 -18.82
CA ARG A 52 8.73 -10.95 -17.99
C ARG A 52 8.66 -12.40 -18.46
N MET A 53 7.54 -12.81 -19.06
CA MET A 53 7.34 -14.16 -19.58
C MET A 53 7.72 -14.29 -21.05
N ASN A 54 8.02 -13.19 -21.74
CA ASN A 54 8.41 -13.17 -23.15
C ASN A 54 7.42 -13.94 -24.05
N LEU A 55 6.12 -13.67 -23.86
CA LEU A 55 5.04 -14.38 -24.54
C LEU A 55 4.97 -13.99 -26.02
N SER A 56 4.69 -14.97 -26.90
CA SER A 56 4.40 -14.69 -28.31
C SER A 56 3.07 -13.96 -28.49
N ALA A 57 2.84 -13.34 -29.65
CA ALA A 57 1.59 -12.62 -29.92
C ALA A 57 0.35 -13.52 -29.77
N GLU A 58 0.40 -14.76 -30.26
CA GLU A 58 -0.70 -15.73 -30.13
C GLU A 58 -0.95 -16.12 -28.66
N GLN A 59 0.11 -16.31 -27.88
CA GLN A 59 -0.02 -16.58 -26.44
C GLN A 59 -0.59 -15.39 -25.67
N GLN A 60 -0.20 -14.16 -26.05
CA GLN A 60 -0.74 -12.95 -25.45
C GLN A 60 -2.26 -12.85 -25.64
N THR A 61 -2.78 -13.14 -26.84
CA THR A 61 -4.22 -13.13 -27.11
C THR A 61 -4.98 -14.14 -26.27
N ALA A 62 -4.40 -15.33 -26.05
CA ALA A 62 -5.02 -16.37 -25.20
C ALA A 62 -4.94 -16.05 -23.70
N ILE A 63 -3.84 -15.46 -23.23
CA ILE A 63 -3.56 -15.24 -21.80
C ILE A 63 -4.20 -13.95 -21.27
N GLU A 64 -4.33 -12.93 -22.12
CA GLU A 64 -4.92 -11.65 -21.73
C GLU A 64 -6.29 -11.75 -21.01
N PRO A 65 -7.30 -12.49 -21.53
CA PRO A 65 -8.59 -12.61 -20.86
C PRO A 65 -8.48 -13.30 -19.49
N ILE A 66 -7.57 -14.28 -19.34
CA ILE A 66 -7.29 -14.98 -18.07
C ILE A 66 -6.74 -13.98 -17.04
N MET A 67 -5.80 -13.13 -17.46
CA MET A 67 -5.23 -12.09 -16.61
C MET A 67 -6.28 -11.07 -16.16
N ASP A 68 -7.19 -10.68 -17.05
CA ASP A 68 -8.27 -9.76 -16.73
C ASP A 68 -9.25 -10.32 -15.70
N GLU A 69 -9.66 -11.57 -15.87
CA GLU A 69 -10.52 -12.26 -14.91
C GLU A 69 -9.83 -12.37 -13.55
N HIS A 70 -8.57 -12.83 -13.53
CA HIS A 70 -7.78 -12.88 -12.30
C HIS A 70 -7.71 -11.51 -11.61
N PHE A 71 -7.56 -10.44 -12.38
CA PHE A 71 -7.55 -9.08 -11.84
C PHE A 71 -8.87 -8.65 -11.22
N LYS A 72 -10.00 -8.99 -11.87
CA LYS A 72 -11.34 -8.73 -11.34
C LYS A 72 -11.52 -9.44 -10.00
N THR A 73 -11.17 -10.73 -9.94
CA THR A 73 -11.23 -11.55 -8.72
C THR A 73 -10.34 -10.97 -7.61
N ARG A 74 -9.08 -10.67 -7.90
CA ARG A 74 -8.15 -10.06 -6.95
C ARG A 74 -8.62 -8.69 -6.46
N ARG A 75 -9.30 -7.90 -7.31
CA ARG A 75 -9.89 -6.61 -6.91
C ARG A 75 -11.10 -6.81 -6.00
N ALA A 76 -11.95 -7.79 -6.28
CA ALA A 76 -13.09 -8.14 -5.44
C ALA A 76 -12.63 -8.62 -4.05
N LEU A 77 -11.67 -9.53 -3.98
CA LEU A 77 -11.10 -10.02 -2.72
C LEU A 77 -10.51 -8.88 -1.88
N ARG A 78 -9.70 -7.99 -2.48
CA ARG A 78 -9.17 -6.81 -1.76
C ARG A 78 -10.27 -5.89 -1.25
N LYS A 79 -11.39 -5.78 -1.96
CA LYS A 79 -12.53 -4.97 -1.52
C LYS A 79 -13.20 -5.64 -0.32
N LYS A 80 -13.46 -6.95 -0.39
CA LYS A 80 -14.08 -7.74 0.69
C LYS A 80 -13.25 -7.69 1.96
N HIS A 81 -11.98 -8.12 1.91
CA HIS A 81 -11.09 -8.10 3.07
C HIS A 81 -10.93 -6.71 3.70
N PHE A 82 -10.99 -5.66 2.90
CA PHE A 82 -10.95 -4.31 3.44
C PHE A 82 -12.23 -3.93 4.21
N GLN A 83 -13.40 -4.40 3.76
CA GLN A 83 -14.65 -4.25 4.50
C GLN A 83 -14.60 -5.04 5.80
N ASP A 84 -14.16 -6.29 5.75
CA ASP A 84 -13.99 -7.15 6.93
C ASP A 84 -13.06 -6.50 7.96
N LEU A 85 -11.95 -5.88 7.50
CA LEU A 85 -11.01 -5.18 8.37
C LEU A 85 -11.63 -3.94 9.03
N ILE A 86 -12.44 -3.16 8.31
CA ILE A 86 -13.16 -2.02 8.90
C ILE A 86 -14.15 -2.52 9.96
N GLU A 87 -14.90 -3.57 9.66
CA GLU A 87 -15.89 -4.12 10.58
C GLU A 87 -15.21 -4.64 11.86
N ASN A 88 -14.08 -5.33 11.71
CA ASN A 88 -13.29 -5.81 12.83
C ASN A 88 -12.76 -4.64 13.69
N GLU A 89 -12.22 -3.58 13.07
CA GLU A 89 -11.78 -2.39 13.81
C GLU A 89 -12.96 -1.69 14.53
N GLN A 90 -14.16 -1.69 13.93
CA GLN A 90 -15.36 -1.16 14.58
C GLN A 90 -15.79 -1.98 15.80
N LYS A 91 -15.72 -3.32 15.71
CA LYS A 91 -15.99 -4.22 16.84
C LYS A 91 -14.98 -3.99 17.97
N PHE A 92 -13.70 -3.90 17.63
CA PHE A 92 -12.63 -3.58 18.57
C PHE A 92 -12.86 -2.23 19.27
N HIS A 93 -13.27 -1.19 18.53
CA HIS A 93 -13.59 0.10 19.12
C HIS A 93 -14.74 0.03 20.14
N LYS A 94 -15.83 -0.66 19.81
CA LYS A 94 -16.97 -0.82 20.72
C LYS A 94 -16.59 -1.56 21.99
N ALA A 95 -15.73 -2.58 21.87
CA ALA A 95 -15.24 -3.33 23.02
C ALA A 95 -14.36 -2.48 23.95
N LEU A 96 -13.64 -1.49 23.41
CA LEU A 96 -12.82 -0.57 24.20
C LEU A 96 -13.56 0.64 24.76
N GLU A 97 -14.70 1.01 24.18
CA GLU A 97 -15.49 2.18 24.58
C GLU A 97 -15.76 2.28 26.11
N PRO A 98 -16.11 1.22 26.85
CA PRO A 98 -16.34 1.33 28.29
C PRO A 98 -15.07 1.48 29.13
N HIS A 99 -13.88 1.33 28.55
CA HIS A 99 -12.60 1.31 29.27
C HIS A 99 -11.72 2.53 28.98
N LEU A 100 -12.18 3.46 28.14
CA LEU A 100 -11.39 4.57 27.65
C LEU A 100 -12.02 5.89 28.03
N GLU A 101 -11.16 6.87 28.32
CA GLU A 101 -11.57 8.25 28.50
C GLU A 101 -11.98 8.88 27.16
N ASP A 102 -12.77 9.95 27.21
CA ASP A 102 -13.30 10.61 26.02
C ASP A 102 -12.20 11.07 25.04
N GLU A 103 -11.08 11.59 25.56
CA GLU A 103 -9.95 12.04 24.75
C GLU A 103 -9.30 10.87 23.98
N GLN A 104 -9.16 9.72 24.63
CA GLN A 104 -8.65 8.49 24.03
C GLN A 104 -9.62 7.96 22.96
N MET A 105 -10.93 8.10 23.19
CA MET A 105 -11.94 7.74 22.20
C MET A 105 -11.93 8.65 20.97
N VAL A 106 -11.68 9.94 21.12
CA VAL A 106 -11.51 10.85 19.97
C VAL A 106 -10.34 10.41 19.08
N PHE A 107 -9.22 9.99 19.68
CA PHE A 107 -8.08 9.46 18.93
C PHE A 107 -8.45 8.22 18.13
N LEU A 108 -9.09 7.23 18.77
CA LEU A 108 -9.54 6.01 18.10
C LEU A 108 -10.52 6.34 16.97
N LYS A 109 -11.58 7.08 17.23
CA LYS A 109 -12.57 7.50 16.21
C LYS A 109 -11.88 8.16 15.00
N ARG A 110 -10.91 9.04 15.23
CA ARG A 110 -10.12 9.69 14.17
C ARG A 110 -9.28 8.68 13.36
N LYS A 111 -8.69 7.67 14.01
CA LYS A 111 -7.94 6.57 13.34
C LYS A 111 -8.85 5.76 12.40
N LEU A 112 -10.01 5.33 12.89
CA LEU A 112 -11.00 4.59 12.09
C LEU A 112 -11.52 5.42 10.90
N GLU A 113 -11.82 6.70 11.12
CA GLU A 113 -12.27 7.59 10.04
C GLU A 113 -11.19 7.79 8.97
N ARG A 114 -9.91 7.93 9.36
CA ARG A 114 -8.80 7.97 8.39
C ARG A 114 -8.73 6.69 7.56
N MET A 115 -8.96 5.53 8.19
CA MET A 115 -8.98 4.22 7.51
C MET A 115 -10.11 4.15 6.47
N LYS A 116 -11.34 4.48 6.87
CA LYS A 116 -12.51 4.55 5.97
C LYS A 116 -12.27 5.51 4.81
N ARG A 117 -11.79 6.73 5.07
CA ARG A 117 -11.54 7.77 4.03
C ARG A 117 -10.54 7.32 2.96
N ARG A 118 -9.50 6.55 3.32
CA ARG A 118 -8.49 6.05 2.35
C ARG A 118 -9.10 5.15 1.28
N PHE A 119 -10.18 4.43 1.61
CA PHE A 119 -10.91 3.60 0.65
C PHE A 119 -11.80 4.43 -0.28
N TRP A 120 -12.53 5.40 0.27
CA TRP A 120 -13.43 6.26 -0.51
C TRP A 120 -12.69 7.21 -1.46
N ARG A 121 -11.53 7.75 -1.06
CA ARG A 121 -10.71 8.61 -1.94
C ARG A 121 -10.28 7.88 -3.21
N LYS A 122 -9.98 6.58 -3.15
CA LYS A 122 -9.61 5.79 -4.35
C LYS A 122 -10.77 5.63 -5.35
N LYS A 123 -12.04 5.63 -4.90
CA LYS A 123 -13.20 5.60 -5.80
C LYS A 123 -13.42 6.93 -6.53
N ARG A 124 -13.29 8.06 -5.83
CA ARG A 124 -13.58 9.40 -6.41
C ARG A 124 -12.62 9.83 -7.53
N PHE A 125 -11.33 9.50 -7.45
CA PHE A 125 -10.37 9.89 -8.49
C PHE A 125 -10.57 9.15 -9.83
N LYS A 126 -11.21 7.97 -9.83
CA LYS A 126 -11.48 7.22 -11.07
C LYS A 126 -12.57 7.89 -11.94
N HIS A 127 -13.52 8.61 -11.33
CA HIS A 127 -14.58 9.29 -12.06
C HIS A 127 -14.13 10.59 -12.75
N ARG A 128 -13.16 11.32 -12.18
CA ARG A 128 -12.67 12.57 -12.80
C ARG A 128 -11.86 12.34 -14.09
N ARG A 129 -11.13 11.23 -14.22
CA ARG A 129 -10.35 10.94 -15.45
C ARG A 129 -11.23 10.58 -16.66
N ARG A 130 -12.36 9.90 -16.46
CA ARG A 130 -13.28 9.54 -17.56
C ARG A 130 -13.97 10.74 -18.21
N ARG A 131 -14.16 11.84 -17.48
CA ARG A 131 -14.80 13.07 -18.02
C ARG A 131 -13.87 13.96 -18.86
N ARG A 132 -12.54 13.75 -18.82
CA ARG A 132 -11.61 14.54 -19.63
C ARG A 132 -11.43 13.97 -21.05
N HIS A 133 -11.43 12.65 -21.19
CA HIS A 133 -11.26 12.02 -22.51
C HIS A 133 -12.45 12.22 -23.46
N HIS A 134 -13.67 12.43 -22.93
CA HIS A 134 -14.87 12.61 -23.75
C HIS A 134 -15.14 14.06 -24.20
N ARG A 135 -14.17 14.96 -24.00
CA ARG A 135 -14.27 16.37 -24.44
C ARG A 135 -13.24 16.72 -25.52
N GLU A 136 -12.46 15.75 -25.98
CA GLU A 136 -11.44 15.92 -27.03
C GLU A 136 -11.77 15.09 -28.30
N ASP A 137 -12.95 14.47 -28.35
CA ASP A 137 -13.57 13.92 -29.58
C ASP A 137 -14.74 14.83 -29.98
#